data_AF-A0A2N6D740-F1
#
_entry.id   AF-A0A2N6D740-F1
#
_cell.length_a   1.000
_cell.length_b   1.000
_cell.length_c   1.000
_cell.angle_alpha   90.00
_cell.angle_beta   90.00
_cell.angle_gamma   90.00
#
_symmetry.space_group_name_H-M   'P 1'
#
loop_
_entity.id
_entity.type
_entity.pdbx_description
1 polymer ?
#
loop_
_entity_poly.entity_id
_entity_poly.type
_entity_poly.pdbx_seq_one_letter_code
_entity_poly.pdbx_strand_id
1 'polypeptide(L)'
;MSTASQKTAKLLTELEEIAGKLEIKLRYEAVSKAKGGLCTMDGEKLFIIDKKSTKEYKLLILARVIKEFDLSDIYISPKLREFLDEES
;
A
#
# COMPACT_ATOMS: atom_id res chain seq x y z
N MET A 1 2.14 25.38 -7.87
CA MET A 1 0.97 24.59 -7.42
C MET A 1 1.27 23.09 -7.56
N SER A 2 1.74 22.49 -6.46
CA SER A 2 1.49 21.15 -5.89
C SER A 2 1.15 19.92 -6.77
N THR A 3 1.86 19.65 -7.86
CA THR A 3 1.64 18.43 -8.68
C THR A 3 2.10 17.12 -8.02
N ALA A 4 3.04 17.16 -7.06
CA ALA A 4 3.55 15.95 -6.39
C ALA A 4 2.48 15.23 -5.54
N SER A 5 1.62 15.98 -4.84
CA SER A 5 0.63 15.39 -3.92
C SER A 5 -0.47 14.58 -4.62
N GLN A 6 -0.80 14.93 -5.89
CA GLN A 6 -1.79 14.19 -6.67
C GLN A 6 -1.26 12.87 -7.23
N LYS A 7 0.02 12.80 -7.59
CA LYS A 7 0.65 11.55 -8.09
C LYS A 7 0.65 10.49 -6.99
N THR A 8 1.12 10.85 -5.80
CA THR A 8 1.15 9.96 -4.62
C THR A 8 -0.24 9.46 -4.26
N ALA A 9 -1.25 10.33 -4.26
CA ALA A 9 -2.61 9.94 -3.92
C ALA A 9 -3.19 8.90 -4.91
N LYS A 10 -2.94 9.07 -6.22
CA LYS A 10 -3.40 8.10 -7.23
C LYS A 10 -2.72 6.74 -7.10
N LEU A 11 -1.40 6.73 -6.93
CA LEU A 11 -0.65 5.49 -6.75
C LEU A 11 -1.07 4.78 -5.46
N LEU A 12 -1.37 5.54 -4.40
CA LEU A 12 -1.84 4.98 -3.14
C LEU A 12 -3.17 4.28 -3.33
N THR A 13 -4.15 4.95 -3.95
CA THR A 13 -5.46 4.33 -4.24
C THR A 13 -5.33 3.07 -5.08
N GLU A 14 -4.47 3.08 -6.11
CA GLU A 14 -4.26 1.89 -6.94
C GLU A 14 -3.67 0.71 -6.13
N LEU A 15 -2.72 0.99 -5.23
CA LEU A 15 -2.21 -0.03 -4.31
C LEU A 15 -3.28 -0.53 -3.34
N GLU A 16 -4.16 0.34 -2.86
CA GLU A 16 -5.28 -0.07 -1.99
C GLU A 16 -6.24 -1.01 -2.71
N GLU A 17 -6.51 -0.76 -4.00
CA GLU A 17 -7.32 -1.64 -4.85
C GLU A 17 -6.64 -3.00 -5.09
N ILE A 18 -5.33 -3.00 -5.34
CA ILE A 18 -4.54 -4.23 -5.50
C ILE A 18 -4.53 -5.03 -4.19
N ALA A 19 -4.32 -4.38 -3.05
CA ALA A 19 -4.40 -5.02 -1.74
C ALA A 19 -5.76 -5.71 -1.53
N GLY A 20 -6.85 -5.06 -1.91
CA GLY A 20 -8.19 -5.66 -1.88
C GLY A 20 -8.32 -6.90 -2.76
N LYS A 21 -7.72 -6.90 -3.95
CA LYS A 21 -7.68 -8.08 -4.85
C LYS A 21 -6.84 -9.23 -4.30
N LEU A 22 -5.83 -8.92 -3.48
CA LEU A 22 -4.98 -9.88 -2.79
C LEU A 22 -5.57 -10.38 -1.46
N GLU A 23 -6.85 -10.07 -1.20
CA GLU A 23 -7.55 -10.37 0.06
C GLU A 23 -6.85 -9.78 1.30
N ILE A 24 -6.10 -8.69 1.11
CA ILE A 24 -5.45 -7.95 2.18
C ILE A 24 -6.44 -6.91 2.71
N LYS A 25 -6.89 -7.08 3.95
CA LYS A 25 -7.72 -6.09 4.63
C LYS A 25 -6.86 -4.91 5.05
N LEU A 26 -7.17 -3.73 4.52
CA LEU A 26 -6.52 -2.48 4.91
C LEU A 26 -7.28 -1.79 6.03
N ARG A 27 -6.56 -1.44 7.11
CA ARG A 27 -7.12 -0.66 8.22
C ARG A 27 -6.26 0.54 8.57
N TYR A 28 -6.89 1.71 8.58
CA TYR A 28 -6.28 2.95 9.01
C TYR A 28 -6.64 3.25 10.47
N GLU A 29 -5.76 2.89 11.40
CA GLU A 29 -6.00 3.05 12.83
C GLU A 29 -4.96 3.98 13.46
N ALA A 30 -5.30 4.63 14.58
CA ALA A 30 -4.33 5.41 15.34
C ALA A 30 -3.50 4.46 16.20
N VAL A 31 -2.38 3.98 15.67
CA VAL A 31 -1.55 2.99 16.36
C VAL A 31 -0.53 3.73 17.22
N SER A 32 -0.61 3.57 18.54
CA SER A 32 0.20 4.32 19.51
C SER A 32 1.62 3.75 19.71
N LYS A 33 1.90 2.53 19.23
CA LYS A 33 3.20 1.84 19.42
C LYS A 33 3.87 1.30 18.14
N ALA A 34 3.20 1.32 16.98
CA ALA A 34 3.77 0.80 15.73
C ALA A 34 3.35 1.69 14.54
N LYS A 35 4.26 1.99 13.60
CA LYS A 35 3.96 2.87 12.45
C LYS A 35 3.20 2.16 11.31
N GLY A 36 3.02 0.85 11.41
CA GLY A 36 2.32 -0.02 10.46
C GLY A 36 3.02 -1.37 10.34
N GLY A 37 2.26 -2.41 9.97
CA GLY A 37 2.79 -3.77 9.82
C GLY A 37 1.76 -4.76 9.27
N LEU A 38 2.25 -5.84 8.64
CA LEU A 38 1.43 -6.95 8.17
C LEU A 38 1.16 -7.91 9.35
N CYS A 39 -0.10 -8.03 9.73
CA CYS A 39 -0.54 -8.99 10.73
C CYS A 39 -1.39 -10.05 10.02
N THR A 40 -1.14 -11.33 10.30
CA THR A 40 -2.03 -12.40 9.85
C THR A 40 -2.93 -12.76 11.02
N MET A 41 -4.24 -12.52 10.90
CA MET A 41 -5.22 -12.83 11.95
C MET A 41 -6.27 -13.74 11.35
N ASP A 42 -6.42 -14.95 11.90
CA ASP A 42 -7.40 -15.96 11.44
C ASP A 42 -7.22 -16.40 9.96
N GLY A 43 -5.98 -16.39 9.45
CA GLY A 43 -5.69 -16.69 8.04
C GLY A 43 -5.96 -15.53 7.08
N GLU A 44 -6.60 -14.45 7.55
CA GLU A 44 -6.78 -13.21 6.80
C GLU A 44 -5.57 -12.30 6.98
N LYS A 45 -5.08 -11.74 5.86
CA LYS A 45 -3.96 -10.80 5.88
C LYS A 45 -4.49 -9.41 6.19
N LEU A 46 -4.22 -8.91 7.40
CA LEU A 46 -4.63 -7.59 7.86
C LEU A 46 -3.41 -6.66 7.86
N PHE A 47 -3.49 -5.59 7.08
CA PHE A 47 -2.47 -4.57 7.02
C PHE A 47 -2.96 -3.30 7.71
N ILE A 48 -2.37 -3.00 8.87
CA ILE A 48 -2.73 -1.83 9.68
C ILE A 48 -1.72 -0.72 9.40
N ILE A 49 -2.23 0.46 9.05
CA ILE A 49 -1.43 1.65 8.75
C ILE A 49 -1.83 2.76 9.72
N ASP A 50 -0.84 3.44 10.32
CA ASP A 50 -1.15 4.61 11.15
C ASP A 50 -1.81 5.69 10.29
N LYS A 51 -3.04 6.08 10.65
CA LYS A 51 -3.77 7.14 9.94
C LYS A 51 -3.02 8.47 9.94
N LYS A 52 -2.17 8.73 10.95
CA LYS A 52 -1.34 9.93 11.10
C LYS A 52 -0.13 9.96 10.16
N SER A 53 0.22 8.83 9.54
CA SER A 53 1.33 8.76 8.59
C SER A 53 1.05 9.56 7.30
N THR A 54 2.12 10.09 6.70
CA THR A 54 2.02 10.83 5.43
C THR A 54 1.64 9.89 4.28
N LYS A 55 1.04 10.44 3.21
CA LYS A 55 0.62 9.64 2.06
C LYS A 55 1.80 8.93 1.40
N GLU A 56 2.96 9.58 1.34
CA GLU A 56 4.20 9.00 0.82
C GLU A 56 4.61 7.78 1.65
N TYR A 57 4.54 7.86 2.98
CA TYR A 57 4.89 6.74 3.85
C TYR A 57 3.91 5.57 3.67
N LYS A 58 2.60 5.85 3.60
CA LYS A 58 1.58 4.82 3.36
C LYS A 58 1.79 4.12 2.02
N LEU A 59 2.09 4.90 0.97
CA LEU A 59 2.42 4.39 -0.35
C LEU A 59 3.61 3.44 -0.30
N LEU A 60 4.69 3.85 0.37
CA LEU A 60 5.92 3.07 0.48
C LEU A 60 5.69 1.73 1.19
N ILE A 61 5.00 1.68 2.34
CA ILE A 61 4.80 0.39 3.00
C ILE A 61 3.83 -0.50 2.21
N LEU A 62 2.77 0.07 1.62
CA LEU A 62 1.85 -0.70 0.78
C LEU A 62 2.56 -1.33 -0.41
N ALA A 63 3.42 -0.57 -1.09
CA ALA A 63 4.22 -1.05 -2.20
C ALA A 63 5.11 -2.22 -1.80
N ARG A 64 5.81 -2.11 -0.65
CA ARG A 64 6.65 -3.19 -0.14
C ARG A 64 5.87 -4.45 0.13
N VAL A 65 4.73 -4.34 0.81
CA VAL A 65 3.87 -5.49 1.10
C VAL A 65 3.35 -6.11 -0.18
N ILE A 66 2.84 -5.32 -1.12
CA ILE A 66 2.27 -5.82 -2.37
C ILE A 66 3.35 -6.52 -3.24
N LYS A 67 4.60 -6.04 -3.22
CA LYS A 67 5.73 -6.72 -3.91
C LYS A 67 6.03 -8.11 -3.36
N GLU A 68 5.63 -8.44 -2.13
CA GLU A 68 5.83 -9.79 -1.57
C GLU A 68 4.80 -10.81 -2.08
N PHE A 69 3.80 -10.38 -2.86
CA PHE A 69 2.71 -11.22 -3.35
C PHE A 69 2.85 -11.48 -4.85
N ASP A 70 2.14 -12.51 -5.31
CA ASP A 70 2.03 -12.75 -6.75
C ASP A 70 1.12 -11.71 -7.39
N LEU A 71 1.69 -10.90 -8.29
CA LEU A 71 1.00 -9.85 -9.03
C LEU A 71 0.79 -10.23 -10.50
N SER A 72 1.03 -11.48 -10.88
CA SER A 72 1.04 -11.92 -12.29
C SER A 72 -0.32 -11.77 -12.95
N ASP A 73 -1.40 -12.04 -12.20
CA ASP A 73 -2.79 -11.93 -12.64
C ASP A 73 -3.43 -10.57 -12.32
N ILE A 74 -2.67 -9.63 -11.74
CA ILE A 74 -3.19 -8.31 -11.36
C ILE A 74 -2.72 -7.27 -12.36
N TYR A 75 -3.68 -6.57 -12.97
CA TYR A 75 -3.36 -5.40 -13.78
C TYR A 75 -2.78 -4.28 -12.92
N ILE A 76 -1.55 -3.86 -13.25
CA ILE A 76 -0.82 -2.75 -12.64
C ILE A 76 -0.55 -1.71 -13.71
N SER A 77 -0.90 -0.45 -13.44
CA SER A 77 -0.64 0.63 -14.39
C SER A 77 0.87 0.82 -14.61
N PRO A 78 1.31 1.26 -15.81
CA PRO A 78 2.73 1.49 -16.09
C PRO A 78 3.39 2.41 -15.06
N LYS A 79 2.67 3.43 -14.58
CA LYS A 79 3.17 4.38 -13.58
C LYS A 79 3.38 3.75 -12.21
N LEU A 80 2.49 2.84 -11.81
CA LEU A 80 2.66 2.13 -10.55
C LEU A 80 3.77 1.10 -10.69
N ARG A 81 3.90 0.44 -11.84
CA ARG A 81 4.99 -0.49 -12.11
C ARG A 81 6.36 0.18 -12.05
N GLU A 82 6.51 1.34 -12.68
CA GLU A 82 7.71 2.18 -12.57
C GLU A 82 8.03 2.50 -11.10
N PHE A 83 7.03 2.93 -10.32
CA PHE A 83 7.21 3.22 -8.90
C PHE A 83 7.65 2.00 -8.09
N LEU A 84 7.07 0.83 -8.36
CA LEU A 84 7.44 -0.43 -7.71
C LEU A 84 8.86 -0.86 -8.08
N ASP A 85 9.28 -0.66 -9.33
CA ASP A 85 10.64 -0.96 -9.80
C ASP A 85 11.68 0.02 -9.23
N GLU A 86 11.37 1.32 -9.11
CA GLU A 86 12.26 2.34 -8.51
C GLU A 86 12.55 2.09 -7.01
N GLU A 87 11.61 1.49 -6.28
CA GLU A 87 11.75 1.16 -4.85
C GLU A 87 12.40 -0.23 -4.59
N SER A 88 13.10 -0.80 -5.57
CA SER A 88 13.79 -2.11 -5.48
C SER A 88 15.22 -2.01 -4.96
#